data_AF-A0A1S2M089-F1
#
_entry.id   AF-A0A1S2M089-F1
#
_cell.length_a   1.000
_cell.length_b   1.000
_cell.length_c   1.000
_cell.angle_alpha   90.00
_cell.angle_beta   90.00
_cell.angle_gamma   90.00
#
_symmetry.space_group_name_H-M   'P 1'
#
loop_
_entity.id
_entity.type
_entity.pdbx_description
1 polymer ?
#
loop_
_entity_poly.entity_id
_entity_poly.type
_entity_poly.pdbx_seq_one_letter_code
_entity_poly.pdbx_strand_id
1 'polypeptide(L)'
;MKRTRHPKEFKIQVAKELIKTGNAALVARRYELSPNMVNRWVKEYKNGKFDDHSSTGDTVALETKELSQENDQLKKLLGEKDLEIAILRDLIKKKNPHLLKNLK
;
A
#
# COMPACT_ATOMS: atom_id res chain seq x y z
N MET A 1 12.98 18.30 -36.91
CA MET A 1 13.40 17.42 -35.78
C MET A 1 12.23 16.53 -35.38
N LYS A 2 12.34 15.21 -35.49
CA LYS A 2 11.23 14.27 -35.22
C LYS A 2 11.10 14.09 -33.70
N ARG A 3 9.93 14.40 -33.12
CA ARG A 3 9.66 14.17 -31.69
C ARG A 3 9.59 12.66 -31.44
N THR A 4 10.57 12.11 -30.73
CA THR A 4 10.50 10.74 -30.22
C THR A 4 9.47 10.68 -29.09
N ARG A 5 8.51 9.76 -29.20
CA ARG A 5 7.53 9.49 -28.15
C ARG A 5 7.91 8.18 -27.48
N HIS A 6 8.14 8.22 -26.18
CA HIS A 6 8.35 7.02 -25.37
C HIS A 6 7.02 6.56 -24.75
N PRO A 7 6.79 5.23 -24.64
CA PRO A 7 5.61 4.69 -23.98
C PRO A 7 5.60 5.01 -22.48
N LYS A 8 4.40 5.05 -21.89
CA LYS A 8 4.17 5.42 -20.49
C LYS A 8 4.99 4.54 -19.53
N GLU A 9 4.91 3.22 -19.73
CA GLU A 9 5.58 2.21 -18.90
C GLU A 9 7.10 2.41 -18.88
N PHE A 10 7.70 2.70 -20.04
CA PHE A 10 9.13 2.95 -20.14
C PHE A 10 9.55 4.19 -19.35
N LYS A 11 8.76 5.27 -19.40
CA LYS A 11 9.03 6.48 -18.61
C LYS A 11 8.96 6.21 -17.10
N ILE A 12 7.99 5.39 -16.66
CA ILE A 12 7.85 4.97 -15.27
C ILE A 12 9.06 4.14 -14.83
N GLN A 13 9.49 3.17 -15.65
CA GLN A 13 10.65 2.33 -15.35
C GLN A 13 11.92 3.17 -15.14
N VAL A 14 12.20 4.08 -16.09
CA VAL A 14 13.36 4.97 -16.03
C VAL A 14 13.30 5.89 -14.80
N ALA A 15 12.12 6.42 -14.46
CA ALA A 15 11.94 7.25 -13.28
C ALA A 15 12.17 6.48 -11.97
N LYS A 16 11.64 5.27 -11.85
CA LYS A 16 11.85 4.39 -10.68
C LYS A 16 13.33 4.02 -10.52
N GLU A 17 14.04 3.73 -11.62
CA GLU A 17 15.46 3.39 -11.57
C GLU A 17 16.33 4.57 -11.12
N LEU A 18 16.03 5.78 -11.59
CA LEU A 18 16.71 6.98 -11.11
C LEU A 18 16.45 7.22 -9.62
N ILE A 19 15.23 7.03 -9.12
CA ILE A 19 14.93 7.17 -7.69
C ILE A 19 15.76 6.18 -6.84
N LYS A 20 15.94 4.95 -7.32
CA LYS A 20 16.75 3.93 -6.63
C LYS A 20 18.25 4.23 -6.68
N THR A 21 18.74 4.68 -7.83
CA THR A 21 20.18 4.83 -8.09
C THR A 21 20.72 6.20 -7.66
N GLY A 22 19.87 7.24 -7.64
CA GLY A 22 20.24 8.62 -7.31
C GLY A 22 21.10 9.34 -8.37
N ASN A 23 21.54 8.66 -9.43
CA ASN A 23 22.43 9.22 -10.45
C ASN A 23 21.78 9.31 -11.84
N ALA A 24 21.38 10.52 -12.24
CA ALA A 24 20.71 10.77 -13.52
C ALA A 24 21.60 10.54 -14.73
N ALA A 25 22.91 10.83 -14.64
CA ALA A 25 23.84 10.65 -15.75
C ALA A 25 24.06 9.17 -16.06
N LEU A 26 24.12 8.32 -15.04
CA LEU A 26 24.28 6.88 -15.20
C LEU A 26 23.05 6.24 -15.86
N VAL A 27 21.86 6.56 -15.35
CA VAL A 27 20.59 6.06 -15.91
C VAL A 27 20.39 6.57 -17.34
N ALA A 28 20.70 7.84 -17.60
CA ALA A 28 20.62 8.42 -18.94
C ALA A 28 21.51 7.69 -19.96
N ARG A 29 22.76 7.37 -19.60
CA ARG A 29 23.67 6.60 -20.48
C ARG A 29 23.15 5.19 -20.77
N ARG A 30 22.61 4.50 -19.75
CA ARG A 30 22.07 3.14 -19.88
C ARG A 30 20.93 3.04 -20.90
N TYR A 31 20.08 4.06 -20.96
CA TYR A 31 18.92 4.09 -21.85
C TYR A 31 19.12 4.98 -23.09
N GLU A 32 20.33 5.47 -23.33
CA GLU A 32 20.66 6.41 -24.41
C GLU A 32 19.78 7.68 -24.42
N LEU A 33 19.43 8.16 -23.24
CA LEU A 33 18.59 9.35 -23.03
C LEU A 33 19.45 10.54 -22.60
N SER A 34 18.90 11.75 -22.72
CA SER A 34 19.52 12.92 -22.09
C SER A 34 19.21 12.96 -20.59
N PRO A 35 20.18 13.33 -19.72
CA PRO A 35 19.93 13.46 -18.28
C PRO A 35 18.78 14.41 -17.93
N ASN A 36 18.58 15.46 -18.74
CA ASN A 36 17.47 16.39 -18.59
C ASN A 36 16.11 15.72 -18.81
N MET A 37 16.02 14.78 -19.76
CA MET A 37 14.79 14.03 -20.01
C MET A 37 14.45 13.07 -18.88
N VAL A 38 15.46 12.38 -18.34
CA VAL A 38 15.28 11.47 -17.19
C VAL A 38 14.84 12.25 -15.95
N ASN A 39 15.48 13.39 -15.66
CA ASN A 39 15.08 14.27 -14.56
C ASN A 39 13.67 14.82 -14.72
N ARG A 40 13.29 15.18 -15.96
CA ARG A 40 11.92 15.59 -16.26
C ARG A 40 10.93 14.47 -15.99
N TRP A 41 11.20 13.24 -16.41
CA TRP A 41 10.30 12.12 -16.14
C TRP A 41 10.22 11.76 -14.66
N VAL A 42 11.29 11.91 -13.88
CA VAL A 42 11.19 11.78 -12.41
C VAL A 42 10.27 12.83 -11.80
N LYS A 43 10.37 14.10 -12.24
CA LYS A 43 9.42 15.14 -11.81
C LYS A 43 7.99 14.78 -12.21
N GLU A 44 7.77 14.42 -13.48
CA GLU A 44 6.45 14.00 -13.98
C GLU A 44 5.89 12.78 -13.21
N TYR A 45 6.75 11.82 -12.84
CA TYR A 45 6.38 10.65 -12.03
C TYR A 45 6.00 11.02 -10.60
N LYS A 46 6.79 11.88 -9.93
CA LYS A 46 6.48 12.38 -8.57
C LYS A 46 5.20 13.22 -8.53
N ASN A 47 4.92 13.92 -9.62
CA ASN A 47 3.71 14.72 -9.78
C ASN A 47 2.48 13.89 -10.22
N GLY A 48 2.58 12.55 -10.22
CA GLY A 48 1.44 11.66 -10.55
C GLY A 48 1.03 11.65 -12.03
N LYS A 49 1.82 12.24 -12.94
CA LYS A 49 1.47 12.36 -14.38
C LYS A 49 1.41 11.01 -15.10
N PHE A 50 2.09 10.00 -14.56
CA PHE A 50 2.07 8.63 -15.10
C PHE A 50 1.23 7.68 -14.27
N ASP A 51 0.57 8.17 -13.22
CA ASP A 51 -0.53 7.42 -12.65
C ASP A 51 -1.66 7.44 -13.69
N ASP A 52 -2.31 6.31 -13.97
CA ASP A 52 -3.55 6.32 -14.77
C ASP A 52 -4.72 6.96 -14.00
N HIS A 53 -4.40 7.43 -12.80
CA HIS A 53 -5.31 7.97 -11.85
C HIS A 53 -4.96 9.42 -11.57
N SER A 54 -5.50 10.32 -12.37
CA SER A 54 -5.60 11.74 -12.01
C SER A 54 -6.49 12.01 -10.78
N SER A 55 -6.84 10.99 -9.99
CA SER A 55 -7.72 11.08 -8.81
C SER A 55 -7.31 10.20 -7.61
N THR A 56 -6.17 9.48 -7.63
CA THR A 56 -5.90 8.41 -6.64
C THR A 56 -5.22 8.86 -5.35
N GLY A 57 -4.66 10.08 -5.29
CA GLY A 57 -4.07 10.60 -4.04
C GLY A 57 -5.09 10.77 -2.91
N ASP A 58 -6.23 11.39 -3.22
CA ASP A 58 -7.32 11.59 -2.25
C ASP A 58 -8.16 10.33 -2.06
N THR A 59 -8.41 9.53 -3.11
CA THR A 59 -9.20 8.30 -2.94
C THR A 59 -8.43 7.25 -2.14
N VAL A 60 -7.11 7.09 -2.33
CA VAL A 60 -6.31 6.17 -1.51
C VAL A 60 -6.23 6.66 -0.07
N ALA A 61 -6.13 7.97 0.17
CA ALA A 61 -6.17 8.51 1.53
C ALA A 61 -7.53 8.27 2.22
N LEU A 62 -8.63 8.38 1.47
CA LEU A 62 -9.98 8.08 1.96
C LEU A 62 -10.19 6.59 2.18
N GLU A 63 -9.85 5.75 1.20
CA GLU A 63 -9.93 4.29 1.29
C GLU A 63 -9.07 3.75 2.43
N THR A 64 -7.84 4.27 2.61
CA THR A 64 -6.98 3.85 3.74
C THR A 64 -7.56 4.28 5.09
N LYS A 65 -8.23 5.44 5.16
CA LYS A 65 -8.90 5.89 6.38
C LYS A 65 -10.14 5.03 6.69
N GLU A 66 -10.96 4.73 5.69
CA GLU A 66 -12.13 3.86 5.83
C GLU A 66 -11.71 2.45 6.23
N LEU A 67 -10.71 1.88 5.56
CA LEU A 67 -10.14 0.58 5.91
C LEU A 67 -9.57 0.56 7.32
N SER A 68 -8.92 1.64 7.77
CA SER A 68 -8.43 1.76 9.15
C SER A 68 -9.57 1.78 10.15
N GLN A 69 -10.65 2.51 9.87
CA GLN A 69 -11.82 2.57 10.74
C GLN A 69 -12.53 1.22 10.83
N GLU A 70 -12.70 0.53 9.70
CA GLU A 70 -13.25 -0.82 9.67
C GLU A 70 -12.38 -1.79 10.48
N ASN A 71 -11.06 -1.70 10.34
CA ASN A 71 -10.12 -2.53 11.10
C ASN A 71 -10.25 -2.30 12.62
N ASP A 72 -10.37 -1.04 13.06
CA ASP A 72 -10.55 -0.70 14.47
C ASP A 72 -11.91 -1.19 15.01
N GLN A 73 -12.98 -1.09 14.21
CA GLN A 73 -14.28 -1.64 14.55
C GLN A 73 -14.24 -3.17 14.69
N LEU A 74 -13.61 -3.85 13.73
CA LEU A 74 -13.45 -5.31 13.76
C LEU A 74 -12.62 -5.77 14.96
N LYS A 75 -11.51 -5.08 15.27
CA LYS A 75 -10.70 -5.36 16.47
C LYS A 75 -11.51 -5.22 17.75
N LYS A 76 -12.34 -4.17 17.84
CA LYS A 76 -13.21 -3.96 19.01
C LYS A 76 -14.23 -5.10 19.16
N LEU A 77 -14.92 -5.44 18.07
CA LEU A 77 -15.92 -6.52 18.07
C LEU A 77 -15.29 -7.88 18.38
N LEU A 78 -14.08 -8.13 17.87
CA LEU A 78 -13.31 -9.32 18.20
C LEU A 78 -12.98 -9.37 19.70
N GLY A 79 -12.50 -8.26 20.28
CA GLY A 79 -12.20 -8.18 21.71
C GLY A 79 -13.43 -8.39 22.61
N GLU A 80 -14.60 -7.86 22.21
CA GLU A 80 -15.86 -8.11 22.91
C GLU A 80 -16.25 -9.60 22.88
N LYS A 81 -16.06 -10.26 21.73
CA LYS A 81 -16.31 -11.70 21.58
C LYS A 81 -15.33 -12.55 22.38
N ASP A 82 -14.06 -12.19 22.40
CA ASP A 82 -13.04 -12.89 23.21
C ASP A 82 -13.33 -12.75 24.71
N LEU A 83 -13.81 -11.59 25.16
CA LEU A 83 -14.23 -11.37 26.54
C LEU A 83 -15.46 -12.21 26.90
N GLU A 84 -16.46 -12.25 26.02
CA GLU A 84 -17.66 -13.10 26.19
C GLU A 84 -17.26 -14.57 26.32
N ILE A 85 -16.38 -15.06 25.45
CA ILE A 85 -15.85 -16.43 25.50
C ILE A 85 -15.09 -16.69 26.81
N ALA A 86 -14.25 -15.75 27.26
CA ALA A 86 -13.51 -15.88 28.52
C ALA A 86 -14.46 -16.02 29.72
N ILE A 87 -15.49 -15.17 29.80
CA ILE A 87 -16.50 -15.21 30.87
C ILE A 87 -17.26 -16.54 30.84
N LEU A 88 -17.72 -16.98 29.66
CA LEU A 88 -18.45 -18.25 29.51
C LEU A 88 -17.58 -19.44 29.92
N ARG A 89 -16.31 -19.47 29.51
CA ARG A 89 -15.36 -20.50 29.94
C ARG A 89 -15.16 -20.50 31.45
N ASP A 90 -15.05 -19.34 32.08
CA ASP A 90 -14.90 -19.21 33.53
C ASP A 90 -16.16 -19.68 34.28
N LEU A 91 -17.35 -19.39 33.77
CA LEU A 91 -18.60 -19.89 34.34
C LEU A 91 -18.70 -21.41 34.25
N ILE A 92 -18.36 -21.99 33.10
CA ILE A 92 -18.33 -23.45 32.92
C ILE A 92 -17.29 -24.06 33.86
N LYS A 93 -16.10 -23.45 33.99
CA LYS A 93 -15.05 -23.92 34.91
C LYS A 93 -15.54 -23.99 36.36
N LYS A 94 -16.33 -23.00 36.80
CA LYS A 94 -16.89 -22.94 38.15
C LYS A 94 -18.03 -23.92 38.38
N LYS A 95 -18.92 -24.12 37.39
CA LYS A 95 -20.13 -24.94 37.55
C LYS A 95 -19.97 -26.38 37.09
N ASN A 96 -19.37 -26.60 35.93
CA ASN A 96 -19.32 -27.89 35.24
C ASN A 96 -17.94 -28.09 34.55
N PRO A 97 -16.86 -28.28 35.32
CA PRO A 97 -15.50 -28.31 34.77
C PRO A 97 -15.24 -29.46 33.79
N HIS A 98 -16.02 -30.53 33.85
CA HIS A 98 -15.92 -31.66 32.92
C HIS A 98 -16.31 -31.29 31.48
N LEU A 99 -17.15 -30.27 31.27
CA LEU A 99 -17.59 -29.82 29.94
C LEU A 99 -16.49 -29.10 29.15
N LEU A 100 -15.48 -28.53 29.83
CA LEU A 100 -14.35 -27.86 29.16
C LEU A 100 -13.48 -28.80 28.33
N LYS A 101 -13.48 -30.11 28.65
CA LYS A 101 -12.69 -31.11 27.92
C LYS A 101 -13.17 -31.32 26.48
N ASN A 102 -14.42 -30.97 26.19
CA ASN A 102 -15.07 -31.18 24.90
C ASN A 102 -15.00 -29.93 23.99
N LEU A 103 -14.38 -28.83 24.46
CA LEU A 103 -14.31 -27.54 23.75
C LEU A 103 -13.00 -27.34 22.94
N LYS A 104 -12.27 -28.42 22.63
CA LYS A 104 -11.01 -28.34 21.86
C LYS A 104 -11.24 -28.24 20.36
#